data_AF-A0A931W6W7-F1
#
_entry.id   AF-A0A931W6W7-F1
#
_cell.length_a   1.000
_cell.length_b   1.000
_cell.length_c   1.000
_cell.angle_alpha   90.00
_cell.angle_beta   90.00
_cell.angle_gamma   90.00
#
_symmetry.space_group_name_H-M   'P 1'
#
loop_
_entity.id
_entity.type
_entity.pdbx_description
1 polymer ?
#
loop_
_entity_poly.entity_id
_entity_poly.type
_entity_poly.pdbx_seq_one_letter_code
_entity_poly.pdbx_strand_id
1 'polypeptide(L)'
;MRKIKKALTVKSILLILFGSLALAAVPALAESGSSDDNQQSETAKKAAEAKLEAAKQEFEKKREAAKQEFEAKREAAKQEFEAKREAAKNNLEVAKDRLEENKLRICQEHEDKINNHMDAIAERGQKKIDLFSTIADRTKTFYLSKGKVLSNYDELVAAVDAKKATAQAVVDAVISSSVTFDCEGDDPKGAASEFKTDVKAMNSALKEFKTAVKNLIVGVKSVQSTEGED
;
A
#
# COMPACT_ATOMS: atom_id res chain seq x y z
N MET A 1 -14.23 3.24 1.91
CA MET A 1 -13.45 4.44 1.52
C MET A 1 -12.77 5.01 2.76
N ARG A 2 -11.46 4.79 2.97
CA ARG A 2 -10.71 5.36 4.10
C ARG A 2 -9.63 6.28 3.54
N LYS A 3 -9.78 7.58 3.76
CA LYS A 3 -8.85 8.62 3.33
C LYS A 3 -7.68 8.67 4.31
N ILE A 4 -6.48 8.28 3.88
CA ILE A 4 -5.25 8.48 4.65
C ILE A 4 -4.73 9.88 4.30
N LYS A 5 -4.89 10.83 5.22
CA LYS A 5 -4.24 12.13 5.16
C LYS A 5 -2.79 11.96 5.59
N LYS A 6 -1.85 12.03 4.65
CA LYS A 6 -0.41 12.15 4.96
C LYS A 6 -0.10 13.63 5.23
N ALA A 7 0.23 13.95 6.48
CA ALA A 7 0.80 15.23 6.85
C ALA A 7 2.30 15.19 6.51
N LEU A 8 2.70 15.95 5.48
CA LEU A 8 4.11 16.19 5.14
C LEU A 8 4.51 17.50 5.81
N THR A 9 5.16 17.43 6.97
CA THR A 9 5.78 18.57 7.64
C THR A 9 7.16 18.81 7.02
N VAL A 10 7.20 19.68 6.02
CA VAL A 10 8.46 20.20 5.46
C VAL A 10 9.05 21.17 6.49
N LYS A 11 10.06 20.72 7.24
CA LYS A 11 10.91 21.57 8.07
C LYS A 11 11.70 22.50 7.16
N SER A 12 11.29 23.76 7.10
CA SER A 12 12.02 24.84 6.45
C SER A 12 13.26 25.15 7.28
N ILE A 13 14.43 24.68 6.82
CA ILE A 13 15.73 25.04 7.38
C ILE A 13 16.12 26.39 6.77
N LEU A 14 15.71 27.47 7.44
CA LEU A 14 16.16 28.82 7.18
C LEU A 14 17.52 29.00 7.88
N LEU A 15 18.60 28.69 7.17
CA LEU A 15 19.98 28.94 7.63
C LEU A 15 20.29 30.42 7.41
N ILE A 16 20.01 31.23 8.43
CA ILE A 16 20.39 32.63 8.48
C ILE A 16 21.90 32.69 8.81
N LEU A 17 22.71 32.90 7.79
CA LEU A 17 24.10 33.35 7.95
C LEU A 17 24.08 34.85 8.29
N PHE A 18 23.82 35.19 9.55
CA PHE A 18 24.19 36.49 10.10
C PHE A 18 25.72 36.51 10.26
N GLY A 19 26.39 36.90 9.17
CA GLY A 19 27.78 37.30 9.21
C GLY A 19 27.92 38.55 10.07
N SER A 20 28.67 38.39 11.15
CA SER A 20 29.13 39.40 12.10
C SER A 20 29.72 40.62 11.39
N LEU A 21 28.94 41.70 11.34
CA LEU A 21 29.43 43.05 11.03
C LEU A 21 30.08 43.61 12.30
N ALA A 22 31.38 43.38 12.46
CA ALA A 22 32.17 44.05 13.49
C ALA A 22 32.26 45.54 13.13
N LEU A 23 31.44 46.36 13.81
CA LEU A 23 31.68 47.81 13.91
C LEU A 23 32.99 48.00 14.68
N ALA A 24 34.09 48.23 13.97
CA ALA A 24 35.27 48.82 14.58
C ALA A 24 34.94 50.28 14.92
N ALA A 25 34.84 50.56 16.22
CA ALA A 25 34.73 51.90 16.77
C ALA A 25 35.94 52.75 16.33
N VAL A 26 35.68 53.83 15.60
CA VAL A 26 36.70 54.85 15.31
C VAL A 26 36.77 55.79 16.51
N PRO A 27 37.93 55.96 17.17
CA PRO A 27 38.08 56.96 18.21
C PRO A 27 38.09 58.36 17.59
N ALA A 28 37.21 59.22 18.08
CA ALA A 28 37.29 60.66 17.85
C ALA A 28 38.45 61.23 18.67
N LEU A 29 39.49 61.70 17.99
CA LEU A 29 40.53 62.57 18.55
C LEU A 29 40.42 63.93 17.86
N ALA A 30 39.87 64.87 18.61
CA ALA A 30 39.97 66.29 18.33
C ALA A 30 41.35 66.76 18.82
N GLU A 31 42.14 67.36 17.93
CA GLU A 31 43.29 68.16 18.33
C GLU A 31 43.30 69.45 17.50
N SER A 32 43.05 70.52 18.23
CA SER A 32 43.14 71.91 17.80
C SER A 32 44.60 72.35 17.83
N GLY A 33 45.08 73.00 16.77
CA GLY A 33 46.18 73.96 16.93
C GLY A 33 47.15 74.07 15.78
N SER A 34 47.27 75.32 15.34
CA SER A 34 48.50 75.99 14.92
C SER A 34 48.83 76.09 13.43
N SER A 35 48.89 77.37 13.06
CA SER A 35 49.30 78.05 11.85
C SER A 35 50.66 77.63 11.26
N ASP A 36 50.83 78.07 10.01
CA ASP A 36 52.06 78.15 9.19
C ASP A 36 52.45 76.89 8.39
N ASP A 37 52.10 76.87 7.10
CA ASP A 37 53.07 76.79 5.98
C ASP A 37 52.35 76.55 4.61
N ASN A 38 52.14 77.63 3.87
CA ASN A 38 51.42 77.68 2.59
C ASN A 38 52.26 77.24 1.36
N GLN A 39 53.23 76.35 1.55
CA GLN A 39 54.05 75.80 0.44
C GLN A 39 54.28 74.27 0.49
N GLN A 40 53.91 73.59 1.57
CA GLN A 40 53.98 72.11 1.71
C GLN A 40 52.66 71.40 1.34
N SER A 41 51.61 72.18 1.06
CA SER A 41 50.25 71.76 0.72
C SER A 41 50.14 71.15 -0.69
N GLU A 42 50.91 71.62 -1.68
CA GLU A 42 50.80 71.11 -3.05
C GLU A 42 51.41 69.73 -3.27
N THR A 43 52.53 69.41 -2.61
CA THR A 43 53.18 68.08 -2.69
C THR A 43 52.38 67.04 -1.91
N ALA A 44 51.80 67.40 -0.77
CA ALA A 44 50.88 66.55 -0.01
C ALA A 44 49.58 66.26 -0.79
N LYS A 45 49.02 67.26 -1.48
CA LYS A 45 47.83 67.10 -2.32
C LYS A 45 48.07 66.18 -3.52
N LYS A 46 49.18 66.34 -4.24
CA LYS A 46 49.54 65.45 -5.37
C LYS A 46 49.83 64.01 -4.91
N ALA A 47 50.46 63.83 -3.74
CA ALA A 47 50.67 62.50 -3.17
C ALA A 47 49.37 61.83 -2.70
N ALA A 48 48.42 62.62 -2.18
CA ALA A 48 47.09 62.13 -1.80
C ALA A 48 46.24 61.76 -3.03
N GLU A 49 46.28 62.55 -4.10
CA GLU A 49 45.61 62.27 -5.38
C GLU A 49 46.19 60.99 -6.03
N ALA A 50 47.51 60.83 -6.08
CA ALA A 50 48.15 59.62 -6.59
C ALA A 50 47.80 58.35 -5.78
N LYS A 51 47.70 58.46 -4.44
CA LYS A 51 47.26 57.36 -3.57
C LYS A 51 45.78 57.03 -3.78
N LEU A 52 44.94 58.04 -4.00
CA LEU A 52 43.52 57.86 -4.27
C LEU A 52 43.29 57.17 -5.63
N GLU A 53 44.05 57.54 -6.66
CA GLU A 53 43.96 56.89 -7.97
C GLU A 53 44.46 55.45 -7.94
N ALA A 54 45.57 55.17 -7.25
CA ALA A 54 46.04 53.80 -7.02
C ALA A 54 45.01 52.95 -6.25
N ALA A 55 44.38 53.52 -5.22
CA ALA A 55 43.34 52.84 -4.45
C ALA A 55 42.06 52.59 -5.28
N LYS A 56 41.67 53.51 -6.17
CA LYS A 56 40.54 53.31 -7.10
C LYS A 56 40.83 52.17 -8.08
N GLN A 57 42.01 52.13 -8.68
CA GLN A 57 42.40 51.06 -9.60
C GLN A 57 42.48 49.70 -8.90
N GLU A 58 42.97 49.64 -7.67
CA GLU A 58 43.01 48.40 -6.88
C GLU A 58 41.60 47.93 -6.51
N PHE A 59 40.71 48.87 -6.14
CA PHE A 59 39.32 48.57 -5.82
C PHE A 59 38.55 48.07 -7.05
N GLU A 60 38.74 48.67 -8.22
CA GLU A 60 38.15 48.21 -9.48
C GLU A 60 38.63 46.79 -9.84
N LYS A 61 39.93 46.52 -9.76
CA LYS A 61 40.48 45.16 -9.98
C LYS A 61 39.87 44.14 -9.01
N LYS A 62 39.75 44.48 -7.71
CA LYS A 62 39.13 43.63 -6.70
C LYS A 62 37.64 43.38 -6.98
N ARG A 63 36.92 44.42 -7.44
CA ARG A 63 35.51 44.31 -7.79
C ARG A 63 35.28 43.43 -9.03
N GLU A 64 36.13 43.55 -10.04
CA GLU A 64 36.07 42.69 -11.24
C GLU A 64 36.41 41.24 -10.92
N ALA A 65 37.45 41.00 -10.12
CA ALA A 65 37.80 39.65 -9.65
C ALA A 65 36.66 39.03 -8.81
N ALA A 66 36.07 39.79 -7.90
CA ALA A 66 34.93 39.33 -7.11
C ALA A 66 33.69 39.04 -7.97
N LYS A 67 33.45 39.83 -9.03
CA LYS A 67 32.36 39.59 -9.98
C LYS A 67 32.57 38.29 -10.76
N GLN A 68 33.78 38.07 -11.28
CA GLN A 68 34.12 36.83 -12.00
C GLN A 68 34.03 35.60 -11.08
N GLU A 69 34.51 35.70 -9.84
CA GLU A 69 34.42 34.62 -8.86
C GLU A 69 32.96 34.31 -8.50
N PHE A 70 32.12 35.33 -8.34
CA PHE A 70 30.69 35.15 -8.06
C PHE A 70 29.95 34.51 -9.23
N GLU A 71 30.22 34.94 -10.47
CA GLU A 71 29.66 34.34 -11.67
C GLU A 71 30.09 32.88 -11.82
N ALA A 72 31.37 32.56 -11.61
CA ALA A 72 31.87 31.19 -11.63
C ALA A 72 31.21 30.31 -10.55
N LYS A 73 31.07 30.81 -9.32
CA LYS A 73 30.37 30.11 -8.23
C LYS A 73 28.89 29.90 -8.53
N ARG A 74 28.24 30.87 -9.16
CA ARG A 74 26.83 30.78 -9.55
C ARG A 74 26.62 29.72 -10.64
N GLU A 75 27.47 29.68 -11.65
CA GLU A 75 27.40 28.66 -12.71
C GLU A 75 27.72 27.27 -12.16
N ALA A 76 28.73 27.13 -11.29
CA ALA A 76 29.03 25.86 -10.63
C ALA A 76 27.86 25.36 -9.75
N ALA A 77 27.25 26.26 -8.96
CA ALA A 77 26.08 25.93 -8.15
C ALA A 77 24.87 25.54 -9.01
N LYS A 78 24.69 26.20 -10.18
CA LYS A 78 23.63 25.85 -11.13
C LYS A 78 23.85 24.47 -11.73
N GLN A 79 25.07 24.17 -12.19
CA GLN A 79 25.43 22.86 -12.72
C GLN A 79 25.28 21.75 -11.67
N GLU A 80 25.72 21.99 -10.43
CA GLU A 80 25.56 21.03 -9.34
C GLU A 80 24.08 20.80 -9.01
N PHE A 81 23.26 21.86 -9.00
CA PHE A 81 21.83 21.74 -8.77
C PHE A 81 21.13 20.97 -9.89
N GLU A 82 21.46 21.24 -11.15
CA GLU A 82 20.93 20.51 -12.30
C GLU A 82 21.34 19.03 -12.26
N ALA A 83 22.61 18.73 -11.95
CA ALA A 83 23.10 17.36 -11.79
C ALA A 83 22.37 16.61 -10.65
N LYS A 84 22.18 17.26 -9.50
CA LYS A 84 21.41 16.69 -8.38
C LYS A 84 19.96 16.46 -8.73
N ARG A 85 19.34 17.36 -9.51
CA ARG A 85 17.94 17.23 -9.94
C ARG A 85 17.77 16.04 -10.88
N GLU A 86 18.65 15.86 -11.85
CA GLU A 86 18.61 14.71 -12.76
C GLU A 86 18.89 13.40 -12.03
N ALA A 87 19.87 13.37 -11.13
CA ALA A 87 20.12 12.21 -10.27
C ALA A 87 18.89 11.85 -9.41
N ALA A 88 18.20 12.85 -8.84
CA ALA A 88 16.98 12.63 -8.06
C ALA A 88 15.83 12.07 -8.91
N LYS A 89 15.66 12.53 -10.16
CA LYS A 89 14.68 11.96 -11.10
C LYS A 89 14.99 10.51 -11.43
N ASN A 90 16.23 10.19 -11.78
CA ASN A 90 16.64 8.83 -12.11
C ASN A 90 16.45 7.88 -10.92
N ASN A 91 16.82 8.32 -9.71
CA ASN A 91 16.61 7.54 -8.49
C ASN A 91 15.11 7.33 -8.19
N LEU A 92 14.26 8.30 -8.51
CA LEU A 92 12.82 8.17 -8.35
C LEU A 92 12.24 7.13 -9.32
N GLU A 93 12.65 7.13 -10.58
CA GLU A 93 12.20 6.13 -11.57
C GLU A 93 12.66 4.73 -11.16
N VAL A 94 13.94 4.53 -10.83
CA VAL A 94 14.45 3.24 -10.34
C VAL A 94 13.71 2.76 -9.08
N ALA A 95 13.34 3.68 -8.19
CA ALA A 95 12.56 3.34 -7.00
C ALA A 95 11.12 2.95 -7.33
N LYS A 96 10.50 3.53 -8.37
CA LYS A 96 9.17 3.11 -8.85
C LYS A 96 9.24 1.71 -9.46
N ASP A 97 10.21 1.46 -10.34
CA ASP A 97 10.37 0.16 -11.00
C ASP A 97 10.55 -0.96 -9.98
N ARG A 98 11.45 -0.77 -9.00
CA ARG A 98 11.66 -1.72 -7.90
C ARG A 98 10.40 -1.94 -7.07
N LEU A 99 9.58 -0.91 -6.89
CA LEU A 99 8.34 -1.01 -6.13
C LEU A 99 7.28 -1.79 -6.91
N GLU A 100 7.20 -1.60 -8.22
CA GLU A 100 6.32 -2.37 -9.11
C GLU A 100 6.73 -3.84 -9.20
N GLU A 101 8.02 -4.12 -9.40
CA GLU A 101 8.58 -5.48 -9.36
C GLU A 101 8.29 -6.19 -8.02
N ASN A 102 8.51 -5.49 -6.90
CA ASN A 102 8.23 -6.07 -5.58
C ASN A 102 6.74 -6.32 -5.36
N LYS A 103 5.86 -5.44 -5.85
CA LYS A 103 4.42 -5.67 -5.79
C LYS A 103 4.01 -6.89 -6.61
N LEU A 104 4.52 -7.02 -7.83
CA LEU A 104 4.23 -8.14 -8.70
C LEU A 104 4.69 -9.45 -8.07
N ARG A 105 5.93 -9.49 -7.56
CA ARG A 105 6.47 -10.67 -6.85
C ARG A 105 5.62 -11.06 -5.64
N ILE A 106 5.27 -10.11 -4.78
CA ILE A 106 4.42 -10.37 -3.60
C ILE A 106 3.05 -10.88 -4.04
N CYS A 107 2.51 -10.33 -5.13
CA CYS A 107 1.25 -10.78 -5.67
C CYS A 107 1.35 -12.24 -6.14
N GLN A 108 2.34 -12.58 -6.96
CA GLN A 108 2.56 -13.94 -7.46
C GLN A 108 2.77 -14.96 -6.32
N GLU A 109 3.51 -14.59 -5.26
CA GLU A 109 3.65 -15.44 -4.07
C GLU A 109 2.32 -15.67 -3.32
N HIS A 110 1.37 -14.75 -3.46
CA HIS A 110 0.03 -14.85 -2.89
C HIS A 110 -0.94 -15.57 -3.83
N GLU A 111 -0.76 -15.46 -5.13
CA GLU A 111 -1.57 -16.09 -6.17
C GLU A 111 -1.67 -17.60 -5.96
N ASP A 112 -0.54 -18.30 -5.90
CA ASP A 112 -0.50 -19.73 -5.65
C ASP A 112 -1.22 -20.11 -4.35
N LYS A 113 -1.01 -19.32 -3.29
CA LYS A 113 -1.66 -19.56 -1.99
C LYS A 113 -3.16 -19.37 -2.06
N ILE A 114 -3.63 -18.37 -2.82
CA ILE A 114 -5.05 -18.10 -3.02
C ILE A 114 -5.67 -19.23 -3.83
N ASN A 115 -5.07 -19.61 -4.96
CA ASN A 115 -5.56 -20.69 -5.82
C ASN A 115 -5.63 -22.02 -5.05
N ASN A 116 -4.57 -22.39 -4.34
CA ASN A 116 -4.58 -23.58 -3.46
C ASN A 116 -5.67 -23.50 -2.37
N HIS A 117 -5.93 -22.31 -1.82
CA HIS A 117 -6.98 -22.13 -0.83
C HIS A 117 -8.38 -22.30 -1.44
N MET A 118 -8.57 -21.83 -2.68
CA MET A 118 -9.83 -21.94 -3.42
C MET A 118 -10.14 -23.42 -3.70
N ASP A 119 -9.17 -24.17 -4.21
CA ASP A 119 -9.29 -25.62 -4.46
C ASP A 119 -9.61 -26.39 -3.17
N ALA A 120 -8.88 -26.09 -2.09
CA ALA A 120 -9.10 -26.72 -0.80
C ALA A 120 -10.48 -26.40 -0.21
N ILE A 121 -11.10 -25.26 -0.54
CA ILE A 121 -12.47 -24.94 -0.14
C ILE A 121 -13.47 -25.81 -0.91
N ALA A 122 -13.33 -25.89 -2.23
CA ALA A 122 -14.18 -26.70 -3.08
C ALA A 122 -14.14 -28.19 -2.69
N GLU A 123 -12.93 -28.74 -2.52
CA GLU A 123 -12.73 -30.13 -2.10
C GLU A 123 -13.39 -30.41 -0.74
N ARG A 124 -13.27 -29.48 0.22
CA ARG A 124 -13.95 -29.59 1.52
C ARG A 124 -15.47 -29.51 1.39
N GLY A 125 -15.99 -28.75 0.42
CA GLY A 125 -17.40 -28.72 0.07
C GLY A 125 -17.89 -30.09 -0.39
N GLN A 126 -17.20 -30.69 -1.36
CA GLN A 126 -17.54 -32.00 -1.90
C GLN A 126 -17.48 -33.10 -0.83
N LYS A 127 -16.41 -33.16 -0.03
CA LYS A 127 -16.27 -34.13 1.07
C LYS A 127 -17.45 -34.08 2.06
N LYS A 128 -18.02 -32.89 2.30
CA LYS A 128 -19.22 -32.74 3.15
C LYS A 128 -20.46 -33.29 2.46
N ILE A 129 -20.64 -33.06 1.16
CA ILE A 129 -21.75 -33.62 0.38
C ILE A 129 -21.69 -35.15 0.44
N ASP A 130 -20.52 -35.74 0.23
CA ASP A 130 -20.33 -37.19 0.23
C ASP A 130 -20.63 -37.80 1.61
N LEU A 131 -20.13 -37.16 2.67
CA LEU A 131 -20.41 -37.57 4.05
C LEU A 131 -21.91 -37.54 4.37
N PHE A 132 -22.59 -36.43 4.07
CA PHE A 132 -24.02 -36.29 4.35
C PHE A 132 -24.87 -37.22 3.49
N SER A 133 -24.48 -37.46 2.24
CA SER A 133 -25.12 -38.45 1.36
C SER A 133 -25.00 -39.86 1.95
N THR A 134 -23.80 -40.24 2.39
CA THR A 134 -23.56 -41.54 3.03
C THR A 134 -24.45 -41.75 4.27
N ILE A 135 -24.62 -40.70 5.09
CA ILE A 135 -25.49 -40.75 6.27
C ILE A 135 -26.96 -40.88 5.85
N ALA A 136 -27.40 -40.12 4.85
CA ALA A 136 -28.76 -40.19 4.33
C ALA A 136 -29.07 -41.59 3.79
N ASP A 137 -28.18 -42.15 2.97
CA ASP A 137 -28.36 -43.47 2.35
C ASP A 137 -28.44 -44.57 3.41
N ARG A 138 -27.54 -44.57 4.40
CA ARG A 138 -27.61 -45.49 5.55
C ARG A 138 -28.93 -45.36 6.31
N THR A 139 -29.42 -44.14 6.48
CA THR A 139 -30.71 -43.88 7.16
C THR A 139 -31.89 -44.40 6.33
N LYS A 140 -31.85 -44.21 5.00
CA LYS A 140 -32.86 -44.74 4.07
C LYS A 140 -32.88 -46.27 4.11
N THR A 141 -31.72 -46.92 3.94
CA THR A 141 -31.58 -48.38 4.03
C THR A 141 -32.06 -48.93 5.37
N PHE A 142 -31.68 -48.29 6.48
CA PHE A 142 -32.13 -48.69 7.81
C PHE A 142 -33.66 -48.65 7.91
N TYR A 143 -34.30 -47.54 7.51
CA TYR A 143 -35.76 -47.41 7.57
C TYR A 143 -36.47 -48.50 6.75
N LEU A 144 -36.03 -48.71 5.51
CA LEU A 144 -36.60 -49.72 4.61
C LEU A 144 -36.46 -51.15 5.18
N SER A 145 -35.35 -51.45 5.86
CA SER A 145 -35.12 -52.76 6.47
C SER A 145 -36.03 -53.06 7.67
N LYS A 146 -36.61 -52.04 8.30
CA LYS A 146 -37.44 -52.19 9.50
C LYS A 146 -38.93 -52.35 9.19
N GLY A 147 -39.36 -52.15 7.95
CA GLY A 147 -40.76 -52.31 7.53
C GLY A 147 -41.75 -51.38 8.25
N LYS A 148 -41.27 -50.28 8.84
CA LYS A 148 -42.10 -49.31 9.57
C LYS A 148 -42.76 -48.32 8.60
N VAL A 149 -43.84 -47.69 9.06
CA VAL A 149 -44.56 -46.66 8.30
C VAL A 149 -44.40 -45.31 9.01
N LEU A 150 -43.72 -44.38 8.34
CA LEU A 150 -43.64 -42.97 8.68
C LEU A 150 -44.37 -42.20 7.57
N SER A 151 -45.48 -41.54 7.92
CA SER A 151 -46.40 -40.92 6.96
C SER A 151 -45.78 -39.82 6.10
N ASN A 152 -44.74 -39.13 6.59
CA ASN A 152 -44.03 -38.07 5.88
C ASN A 152 -42.62 -38.48 5.40
N TYR A 153 -42.32 -39.79 5.34
CA TYR A 153 -40.99 -40.27 4.95
C TYR A 153 -40.59 -39.79 3.55
N ASP A 154 -41.48 -39.93 2.57
CA ASP A 154 -41.19 -39.57 1.18
C ASP A 154 -40.90 -38.07 1.03
N GLU A 155 -41.59 -37.22 1.80
CA GLU A 155 -41.33 -35.77 1.85
C GLU A 155 -39.94 -35.47 2.42
N LEU A 156 -39.53 -36.17 3.47
CA LEU A 156 -38.19 -36.02 4.07
C LEU A 156 -37.08 -36.48 3.11
N VAL A 157 -37.29 -37.57 2.37
CA VAL A 157 -36.38 -38.05 1.34
C VAL A 157 -36.27 -37.05 0.19
N ALA A 158 -37.40 -36.57 -0.33
CA ALA A 158 -37.44 -35.57 -1.38
C ALA A 158 -36.72 -34.27 -0.95
N ALA A 159 -36.90 -33.83 0.30
CA ALA A 159 -36.20 -32.67 0.83
C ALA A 159 -34.68 -32.87 0.90
N VAL A 160 -34.22 -34.06 1.33
CA VAL A 160 -32.80 -34.42 1.34
C VAL A 160 -32.21 -34.38 -0.06
N ASP A 161 -32.89 -34.97 -1.04
CA ASP A 161 -32.39 -35.07 -2.41
C ASP A 161 -32.37 -33.69 -3.11
N ALA A 162 -33.41 -32.87 -2.90
CA ALA A 162 -33.45 -31.50 -3.38
C ALA A 162 -32.31 -30.64 -2.79
N LYS A 163 -32.07 -30.72 -1.47
CA LYS A 163 -30.99 -29.97 -0.82
C LYS A 163 -29.60 -30.48 -1.17
N LYS A 164 -29.44 -31.78 -1.44
CA LYS A 164 -28.21 -32.35 -2.01
C LYS A 164 -27.93 -31.73 -3.38
N ALA A 165 -28.92 -31.70 -4.28
CA ALA A 165 -28.76 -31.11 -5.60
C ALA A 165 -28.40 -29.62 -5.54
N THR A 166 -29.07 -28.85 -4.68
CA THR A 166 -28.70 -27.43 -4.45
C THR A 166 -27.27 -27.30 -3.92
N ALA A 167 -26.87 -28.11 -2.94
CA ALA A 167 -25.53 -28.08 -2.38
C ALA A 167 -24.46 -28.44 -3.43
N GLN A 168 -24.73 -29.43 -4.29
CA GLN A 168 -23.84 -29.80 -5.37
C GLN A 168 -23.69 -28.67 -6.39
N ALA A 169 -24.79 -28.08 -6.84
CA ALA A 169 -24.77 -26.98 -7.80
C ALA A 169 -23.94 -25.78 -7.31
N VAL A 170 -23.99 -25.44 -6.02
CA VAL A 170 -23.17 -24.33 -5.49
C VAL A 170 -21.70 -24.72 -5.26
N VAL A 171 -21.39 -25.99 -4.97
CA VAL A 171 -19.99 -26.47 -4.95
C VAL A 171 -19.42 -26.45 -6.37
N ASP A 172 -20.18 -26.90 -7.36
CA ASP A 172 -19.79 -26.87 -8.77
C ASP A 172 -19.59 -25.43 -9.27
N ALA A 173 -20.43 -24.50 -8.80
CA ALA A 173 -20.25 -23.07 -9.06
C ALA A 173 -18.94 -22.54 -8.45
N VAL A 174 -18.60 -22.90 -7.21
CA VAL A 174 -17.31 -22.53 -6.57
C VAL A 174 -16.11 -23.12 -7.33
N ILE A 175 -16.22 -24.36 -7.84
CA ILE A 175 -15.19 -25.00 -8.68
C ILE A 175 -15.05 -24.30 -10.04
N SER A 176 -16.17 -23.85 -10.60
CA SER A 176 -16.16 -23.16 -11.90
C SER A 176 -15.70 -21.71 -11.76
N SER A 177 -15.99 -21.08 -10.61
CA SER A 177 -15.58 -19.70 -10.28
C SER A 177 -14.21 -19.63 -9.62
N SER A 178 -13.56 -20.76 -9.36
CA SER A 178 -12.11 -20.79 -9.11
C SER A 178 -11.33 -20.55 -10.40
N VAL A 179 -11.70 -19.49 -11.12
CA VAL A 179 -10.83 -18.79 -12.05
C VAL A 179 -9.57 -18.51 -11.27
N THR A 180 -8.43 -19.00 -11.77
CA THR A 180 -7.12 -18.74 -11.19
C THR A 180 -7.02 -17.25 -10.90
N PHE A 181 -6.92 -16.91 -9.61
CA PHE A 181 -6.60 -15.54 -9.20
C PHE A 181 -5.34 -15.16 -9.97
N ASP A 182 -5.39 -14.08 -10.73
CA ASP A 182 -4.28 -13.65 -11.57
C ASP A 182 -3.88 -12.25 -11.14
N CYS A 183 -2.62 -12.13 -10.72
CA CYS A 183 -2.02 -10.86 -10.33
C CYS A 183 -1.90 -9.84 -11.46
N GLU A 184 -1.90 -10.30 -12.70
CA GLU A 184 -1.86 -9.47 -13.91
C GLU A 184 -3.26 -9.25 -14.50
N GLY A 185 -4.30 -9.84 -13.91
CA GLY A 185 -5.68 -9.67 -14.33
C GLY A 185 -6.22 -8.25 -14.13
N ASP A 186 -7.26 -7.89 -14.90
CA ASP A 186 -7.85 -6.55 -14.87
C ASP A 186 -8.57 -6.22 -13.56
N ASP A 187 -9.14 -7.22 -12.87
CA ASP A 187 -9.85 -7.04 -11.59
C ASP A 187 -9.69 -8.24 -10.62
N PRO A 188 -8.48 -8.46 -10.06
CA PRO A 188 -8.24 -9.52 -9.08
C PRO A 188 -9.10 -9.36 -7.81
N LYS A 189 -9.49 -8.12 -7.50
CA LYS A 189 -10.32 -7.82 -6.33
C LYS A 189 -11.78 -8.21 -6.56
N GLY A 190 -12.31 -8.00 -7.76
CA GLY A 190 -13.62 -8.46 -8.20
C GLY A 190 -13.72 -9.98 -8.09
N ALA A 191 -12.77 -10.70 -8.70
CA ALA A 191 -12.71 -12.17 -8.64
C ALA A 191 -12.70 -12.70 -7.19
N ALA A 192 -11.87 -12.12 -6.31
CA ALA A 192 -11.83 -12.51 -4.90
C ALA A 192 -13.14 -12.21 -4.15
N SER A 193 -13.86 -11.14 -4.52
CA SER A 193 -15.14 -10.77 -3.92
C SER A 193 -16.27 -11.69 -4.37
N GLU A 194 -16.26 -12.09 -5.64
CA GLU A 194 -17.19 -13.06 -6.22
C GLU A 194 -17.00 -14.43 -5.58
N PHE A 195 -15.76 -14.95 -5.56
CA PHE A 195 -15.43 -16.21 -4.89
C PHE A 195 -15.89 -16.22 -3.42
N LYS A 196 -15.67 -15.12 -2.69
CA LYS A 196 -16.16 -15.00 -1.30
C LYS A 196 -17.69 -15.10 -1.20
N THR A 197 -18.41 -14.60 -2.19
CA THR A 197 -19.88 -14.68 -2.25
C THR A 197 -20.31 -16.11 -2.51
N ASP A 198 -19.66 -16.81 -3.44
CA ASP A 198 -19.92 -18.20 -3.76
C ASP A 198 -19.64 -19.12 -2.57
N VAL A 199 -18.54 -18.90 -1.85
CA VAL A 199 -18.22 -19.65 -0.62
C VAL A 199 -19.28 -19.45 0.46
N LYS A 200 -19.89 -18.27 0.57
CA LYS A 200 -21.01 -18.06 1.50
C LYS A 200 -22.26 -18.84 1.06
N ALA A 201 -22.58 -18.81 -0.23
CA ALA A 201 -23.69 -19.57 -0.79
C ALA A 201 -23.48 -21.08 -0.56
N MET A 202 -22.28 -21.58 -0.84
CA MET A 202 -21.86 -22.96 -0.57
C MET A 202 -22.07 -23.35 0.89
N ASN A 203 -21.57 -22.54 1.83
CA ASN A 203 -21.74 -22.83 3.26
C ASN A 203 -23.22 -22.84 3.71
N SER A 204 -24.05 -21.96 3.13
CA SER A 204 -25.49 -21.95 3.39
C SER A 204 -26.15 -23.23 2.90
N ALA A 205 -25.92 -23.62 1.64
CA ALA A 205 -26.51 -24.82 1.06
C ALA A 205 -26.07 -26.10 1.78
N LEU A 206 -24.79 -26.22 2.15
CA LEU A 206 -24.28 -27.35 2.94
C LEU A 206 -24.96 -27.44 4.32
N LYS A 207 -25.28 -26.30 4.95
CA LYS A 207 -26.01 -26.27 6.22
C LYS A 207 -27.46 -26.70 6.06
N GLU A 208 -28.11 -26.31 4.97
CA GLU A 208 -29.46 -26.74 4.64
C GLU A 208 -29.52 -28.24 4.35
N PHE A 209 -28.56 -28.76 3.58
CA PHE A 209 -28.46 -30.20 3.33
C PHE A 209 -28.23 -30.99 4.62
N LYS A 210 -27.30 -30.55 5.48
CA LYS A 210 -27.11 -31.14 6.81
C LYS A 210 -28.40 -31.15 7.64
N THR A 211 -29.16 -30.06 7.60
CA THR A 211 -30.44 -29.94 8.32
C THR A 211 -31.48 -30.92 7.79
N ALA A 212 -31.61 -31.05 6.46
CA ALA A 212 -32.51 -32.02 5.83
C ALA A 212 -32.16 -33.46 6.24
N VAL A 213 -30.86 -33.82 6.20
CA VAL A 213 -30.39 -35.15 6.64
C VAL A 213 -30.71 -35.38 8.12
N LYS A 214 -30.52 -34.37 8.98
CA LYS A 214 -30.90 -34.46 10.40
C LYS A 214 -32.39 -34.70 10.58
N ASN A 215 -33.24 -33.99 9.83
CA ASN A 215 -34.69 -34.14 9.92
C ASN A 215 -35.13 -35.55 9.50
N LEU A 216 -34.53 -36.11 8.44
CA LEU A 216 -34.74 -37.50 8.05
C LEU A 216 -34.39 -38.47 9.19
N ILE A 217 -33.22 -38.32 9.82
CA ILE A 217 -32.78 -39.16 10.94
C ILE A 217 -33.77 -39.07 12.11
N VAL A 218 -34.22 -37.86 12.47
CA VAL A 218 -35.16 -37.65 13.57
C VAL A 218 -36.52 -38.30 13.26
N GLY A 219 -37.03 -38.15 12.04
CA GLY A 219 -38.27 -38.81 11.61
C GLY A 219 -38.17 -40.34 11.63
N VAL A 220 -37.05 -40.90 11.15
CA VAL A 220 -36.83 -42.35 11.20
C VAL A 220 -36.66 -42.86 12.64
N LYS A 221 -36.14 -42.04 13.56
CA LYS A 221 -36.00 -42.40 14.97
C LYS A 221 -37.33 -42.35 15.73
N SER A 222 -38.23 -41.42 15.40
CA SER A 222 -39.50 -41.27 16.14
C SER A 222 -40.40 -42.51 16.02
N VAL A 223 -40.33 -43.25 14.91
CA VAL A 223 -41.06 -44.52 14.72
C VAL A 223 -40.37 -45.73 15.36
N GLN A 224 -39.12 -45.59 15.83
CA GLN A 224 -38.41 -46.69 16.50
C GLN A 224 -38.71 -46.75 18.00
N SER A 225 -38.95 -45.61 18.64
CA SER A 225 -39.12 -45.54 20.09
C SER A 225 -40.44 -46.12 20.61
N THR A 226 -41.40 -46.44 19.74
CA THR A 226 -42.73 -46.94 20.12
C THR A 226 -42.80 -48.46 20.36
N GLU A 227 -41.70 -49.20 20.22
CA GLU A 227 -41.66 -50.68 20.34
C GLU A 227 -40.95 -51.19 21.61
N GLY A 228 -40.69 -50.32 22.59
CA GLY A 228 -39.93 -50.68 23.80
C GLY A 228 -40.73 -50.77 25.10
N GLU A 229 -42.06 -50.63 25.06
CA GLU A 229 -42.91 -50.53 26.28
C GLU A 229 -44.01 -51.61 26.39
N ASP A 230 -43.94 -52.69 25.61
CA ASP A 230 -44.82 -53.87 25.78
C ASP A 230 -44.05 -55.13 26.21
#